data_AF-A0A7W0C9X5-F1
#
_entry.id   AF-A0A7W0C9X5-F1
#
_cell.length_a   1.000
_cell.length_b   1.000
_cell.length_c   1.000
_cell.angle_alpha   90.00
_cell.angle_beta   90.00
_cell.angle_gamma   90.00
#
_symmetry.space_group_name_H-M   'P 1'
#
loop_
_entity.id
_entity.type
_entity.pdbx_description
1 polymer ?
#
loop_
_entity_poly.entity_id
_entity_poly.type
_entity_poly.pdbx_seq_one_letter_code
_entity_poly.pdbx_strand_id
1 'polypeptide(L)'
;MRTLRIFLVYAIFLELAYGLALPIPCTASFADHIFRVGQDQENTSFWTQLPGQLDFTMRTLVYGTYQDVARTTQNPENDFLQIPRYLGNLELRPDIAFSSGRLDLRLKPRMNLRWLAWEEGTREGDEDLEDDWYVNEWLLRLQIDPSLYASYGKENLQWGPSYLFSPSNPFFANNGRLNPIIEIPGMDFARLVWIPRMEWTISLIANTDEGRQEFNSLEFQKTYALKLDYSGHQGSAGLVLSHEEGGEDRIGTFGVWTASDTLLLYTDFNFSRNSNSFYPVPDETSPFNASMQSKNINNSSWKSTAVFGASYTLLFGPTLTLEYLYNEAGYSDEQAELYYQLRKDASEAYTDIESLEGLALMTLGHTADPGIRFFRKNYGILRVNQNNIRNVLNLSFSWIYNIDDSSGIFHSEMEFFVGNHARCFAIGGLYTGEDNEEFGDLLHSFLILGVEYTF
;
A
#
# COMPACT_ATOMS: atom_id res chain seq x y z
N MET A 1 -22.00 -39.26 6.45
CA MET A 1 -22.70 -38.03 6.93
C MET A 1 -21.73 -36.87 6.84
N ARG A 2 -21.63 -36.22 5.67
CA ARG A 2 -20.89 -34.97 5.39
C ARG A 2 -21.05 -34.69 3.89
N THR A 3 -22.24 -34.23 3.49
CA THR A 3 -22.51 -33.64 2.18
C THR A 3 -23.93 -33.07 2.21
N LEU A 4 -24.07 -31.79 2.60
CA LEU A 4 -25.16 -30.87 2.21
C LEU A 4 -25.05 -29.62 3.10
N ARG A 5 -24.58 -28.50 2.55
CA ARG A 5 -24.93 -27.12 2.95
C ARG A 5 -24.10 -26.08 2.18
N ILE A 6 -24.23 -26.03 0.86
CA ILE A 6 -23.92 -24.82 0.08
C ILE A 6 -24.88 -24.80 -1.11
N PHE A 7 -26.12 -24.39 -0.88
CA PHE A 7 -27.10 -24.08 -1.93
C PHE A 7 -28.21 -23.23 -1.32
N LEU A 8 -27.91 -21.98 -0.97
CA LEU A 8 -28.96 -21.02 -0.60
C LEU A 8 -28.51 -19.55 -0.71
N VAL A 9 -27.99 -19.12 -1.87
CA VAL A 9 -27.90 -17.66 -2.20
C VAL A 9 -28.28 -17.35 -3.66
N TYR A 10 -28.55 -18.36 -4.50
CA TYR A 10 -28.66 -18.16 -5.96
C TYR A 10 -30.06 -17.85 -6.51
N ALA A 11 -31.03 -17.47 -5.68
CA ALA A 11 -32.39 -17.24 -6.16
C ALA A 11 -33.09 -16.16 -5.34
N ILE A 12 -32.88 -14.89 -5.70
CA ILE A 12 -33.77 -13.72 -5.63
C ILE A 12 -32.92 -12.55 -6.20
N PHE A 13 -33.54 -11.61 -6.92
CA PHE A 13 -32.95 -10.50 -7.68
C PHE A 13 -32.70 -10.75 -9.17
N LEU A 14 -33.78 -11.16 -9.85
CA LEU A 14 -34.06 -10.74 -11.22
C LEU A 14 -35.29 -9.82 -11.18
N GLU A 15 -35.23 -8.72 -11.93
CA GLU A 15 -36.25 -7.68 -12.21
C GLU A 15 -36.15 -6.35 -11.44
N LEU A 16 -36.32 -5.27 -12.23
CA LEU A 16 -36.38 -3.83 -11.95
C LEU A 16 -35.03 -3.08 -11.89
N ALA A 17 -34.80 -1.97 -12.60
CA ALA A 17 -35.55 -1.26 -13.62
C ALA A 17 -34.59 -0.26 -14.32
N TYR A 18 -34.99 0.13 -15.52
CA TYR A 18 -34.33 1.11 -16.41
C TYR A 18 -34.36 2.55 -15.88
N GLY A 19 -33.30 3.30 -16.20
CA GLY A 19 -33.37 4.68 -16.69
C GLY A 19 -32.90 5.80 -15.75
N LEU A 20 -31.71 6.35 -16.00
CA LEU A 20 -31.42 7.79 -16.23
C LEU A 20 -29.89 8.02 -16.29
N ALA A 21 -29.51 9.13 -16.92
CA ALA A 21 -28.19 9.39 -17.47
C ALA A 21 -27.29 10.35 -16.63
N LEU A 22 -25.98 10.28 -16.90
CA LEU A 22 -24.87 11.24 -16.61
C LEU A 22 -24.27 11.23 -15.18
N PRO A 23 -23.04 11.76 -14.98
CA PRO A 23 -21.76 11.49 -15.63
C PRO A 23 -20.70 10.96 -14.64
N ILE A 24 -19.57 10.50 -15.19
CA ILE A 24 -18.39 9.94 -14.50
C ILE A 24 -17.52 11.08 -13.92
N PRO A 25 -17.01 11.00 -12.68
CA PRO A 25 -15.81 11.72 -12.29
C PRO A 25 -14.61 10.76 -12.31
N CYS A 26 -13.75 10.92 -13.32
CA CYS A 26 -12.36 10.50 -13.22
C CYS A 26 -11.57 11.58 -12.47
N THR A 27 -10.69 11.14 -11.58
CA THR A 27 -9.60 11.90 -10.92
C THR A 27 -10.01 13.08 -10.04
N ALA A 28 -10.52 12.80 -8.84
CA ALA A 28 -10.53 13.75 -7.72
C ALA A 28 -9.31 13.48 -6.81
N SER A 29 -8.13 13.91 -7.25
CA SER A 29 -6.91 13.98 -6.42
C SER A 29 -6.74 15.42 -5.97
N PHE A 30 -6.90 15.69 -4.67
CA PHE A 30 -6.54 16.90 -3.90
C PHE A 30 -7.07 18.29 -4.36
N ALA A 31 -7.32 18.52 -5.64
CA ALA A 31 -7.76 19.78 -6.24
C ALA A 31 -9.29 20.01 -6.10
N ASP A 32 -10.10 18.95 -6.11
CA ASP A 32 -11.57 19.07 -6.04
C ASP A 32 -12.08 19.58 -4.68
N HIS A 33 -11.26 19.51 -3.63
CA HIS A 33 -11.63 20.06 -2.33
C HIS A 33 -11.22 21.52 -2.13
N ILE A 34 -10.31 22.05 -2.96
CA ILE A 34 -9.91 23.47 -2.93
C ILE A 34 -10.92 24.35 -3.69
N PHE A 35 -11.69 23.79 -4.63
CA PHE A 35 -12.47 24.57 -5.59
C PHE A 35 -13.90 24.97 -5.17
N ARG A 36 -14.33 24.76 -3.92
CA ARG A 36 -15.66 25.21 -3.44
C ARG A 36 -15.67 26.50 -2.60
N VAL A 37 -14.53 27.14 -2.37
CA VAL A 37 -14.49 28.41 -1.60
C VAL A 37 -14.08 29.55 -2.53
N GLY A 38 -14.99 29.90 -3.42
CA GLY A 38 -14.90 31.10 -4.26
C GLY A 38 -15.70 32.25 -3.63
N GLN A 39 -14.97 33.32 -3.32
CA GLN A 39 -15.44 34.72 -3.27
C GLN A 39 -16.65 35.02 -2.38
N ASP A 40 -16.34 35.35 -1.13
CA ASP A 40 -16.77 36.56 -0.43
C ASP A 40 -16.38 36.34 1.03
N GLN A 41 -15.53 37.20 1.61
CA GLN A 41 -15.79 37.69 2.96
C GLN A 41 -14.81 38.76 3.41
N GLU A 42 -15.42 39.90 3.73
CA GLU A 42 -14.86 41.02 4.46
C GLU A 42 -14.36 40.59 5.85
N ASN A 43 -13.34 41.34 6.26
CA ASN A 43 -12.64 41.30 7.54
C ASN A 43 -13.64 41.35 8.73
N THR A 44 -13.99 40.19 9.29
CA THR A 44 -14.84 40.08 10.49
C THR A 44 -14.24 39.11 11.52
N SER A 45 -14.50 39.41 12.79
CA SER A 45 -13.81 38.92 13.97
C SER A 45 -13.91 37.40 14.20
N PHE A 46 -12.80 36.83 14.71
CA PHE A 46 -12.51 35.43 15.05
C PHE A 46 -13.58 34.63 15.83
N TRP A 47 -14.62 35.25 16.38
CA TRP A 47 -15.55 34.59 17.32
C TRP A 47 -17.03 34.53 16.92
N THR A 48 -17.47 35.13 15.81
CA THR A 48 -18.91 35.44 15.65
C THR A 48 -19.68 34.70 14.56
N GLN A 49 -19.14 33.63 13.95
CA GLN A 49 -19.90 32.75 13.07
C GLN A 49 -19.34 31.33 13.11
N LEU A 50 -20.04 30.37 13.71
CA LEU A 50 -19.83 28.97 13.34
C LEU A 50 -21.17 28.23 13.20
N PRO A 51 -21.93 28.44 12.11
CA PRO A 51 -22.66 27.32 11.53
C PRO A 51 -21.62 26.35 10.95
N GLY A 52 -21.15 25.40 11.74
CA GLY A 52 -20.25 24.35 11.25
C GLY A 52 -21.03 23.32 10.43
N GLN A 53 -20.36 22.72 9.44
CA GLN A 53 -20.87 21.54 8.75
C GLN A 53 -20.28 20.30 9.40
N LEU A 54 -21.14 19.38 9.82
CA LEU A 54 -20.77 18.05 10.31
C LEU A 54 -21.17 17.02 9.27
N ASP A 55 -20.19 16.29 8.75
CA ASP A 55 -20.42 15.18 7.84
C ASP A 55 -20.07 13.86 8.56
N PHE A 56 -20.88 12.84 8.32
CA PHE A 56 -20.72 11.50 8.87
C PHE A 56 -20.97 10.47 7.79
N THR A 57 -20.09 9.47 7.70
CA THR A 57 -20.26 8.30 6.83
C THR A 57 -19.91 7.06 7.61
N MET A 58 -20.64 5.97 7.38
CA MET A 58 -20.36 4.67 7.99
C MET A 58 -20.17 3.62 6.92
N ARG A 59 -19.04 2.91 6.97
CA ARG A 59 -18.82 1.70 6.16
C ARG A 59 -18.73 0.48 7.06
N THR A 60 -19.37 -0.61 6.65
CA THR A 60 -19.29 -1.92 7.28
C THR A 60 -18.80 -2.92 6.25
N LEU A 61 -17.72 -3.63 6.55
CA LEU A 61 -17.16 -4.64 5.66
C LEU A 61 -17.20 -5.99 6.35
N VAL A 62 -17.64 -7.01 5.63
CA VAL A 62 -17.58 -8.41 6.06
C VAL A 62 -16.96 -9.22 4.95
N TYR A 63 -15.87 -9.93 5.24
CA TYR A 63 -15.19 -10.73 4.23
C TYR A 63 -14.49 -11.94 4.83
N GLY A 64 -14.32 -12.96 3.99
CA GLY A 64 -13.50 -14.12 4.27
C GLY A 64 -12.30 -14.15 3.34
N THR A 65 -11.17 -14.61 3.85
CA THR A 65 -9.95 -14.85 3.08
C THR A 65 -9.58 -16.31 3.18
N TYR A 66 -9.25 -16.91 2.03
CA TYR A 66 -8.58 -18.20 1.91
C TYR A 66 -7.15 -17.95 1.41
N GLN A 67 -6.17 -18.61 2.02
CA GLN A 67 -4.77 -18.53 1.62
C GLN A 67 -4.20 -19.94 1.40
N ASP A 68 -3.56 -20.15 0.25
CA ASP A 68 -2.83 -21.37 -0.03
C ASP A 68 -1.34 -21.15 0.26
N VAL A 69 -0.87 -21.61 1.41
CA VAL A 69 0.50 -21.40 1.88
C VAL A 69 1.45 -22.25 1.03
N ALA A 70 2.52 -21.63 0.54
CA ALA A 70 3.55 -22.34 -0.19
C ALA A 70 4.51 -23.04 0.79
N ARG A 71 4.99 -24.23 0.42
CA ARG A 71 6.03 -24.91 1.19
C ARG A 71 7.39 -24.42 0.73
N THR A 72 8.00 -23.53 1.51
CA THR A 72 9.21 -22.83 1.07
C THR A 72 10.30 -22.88 2.11
N THR A 73 11.50 -22.53 1.68
CA THR A 73 12.65 -22.39 2.59
C THR A 73 12.54 -21.16 3.48
N GLN A 74 11.71 -20.16 3.14
CA GLN A 74 11.44 -19.04 4.03
C GLN A 74 10.50 -19.40 5.18
N ASN A 75 9.59 -20.34 4.95
CA ASN A 75 8.56 -20.73 5.89
C ASN A 75 8.35 -22.25 5.89
N PRO A 76 9.35 -23.03 6.34
CA PRO A 76 9.31 -24.48 6.29
C PRO A 76 8.08 -25.03 7.01
N GLU A 77 7.26 -25.78 6.28
CA GLU A 77 5.98 -26.36 6.75
C GLU A 77 5.06 -25.38 7.49
N ASN A 78 5.18 -24.07 7.20
CA ASN A 78 4.46 -23.00 7.88
C ASN A 78 4.75 -22.84 9.39
N ASP A 79 5.86 -23.41 9.87
CA ASP A 79 6.19 -23.40 11.31
C ASP A 79 6.74 -22.05 11.79
N PHE A 80 7.34 -21.27 10.88
CA PHE A 80 8.00 -20.01 11.20
C PHE A 80 7.04 -18.81 11.16
N LEU A 81 6.37 -18.57 10.03
CA LEU A 81 5.47 -17.43 9.84
C LEU A 81 4.04 -17.69 10.32
N GLN A 82 3.65 -18.96 10.48
CA GLN A 82 2.35 -19.37 10.99
C GLN A 82 1.20 -18.67 10.26
N ILE A 83 1.23 -18.70 8.93
CA ILE A 83 0.23 -18.06 8.09
C ILE A 83 -1.11 -18.82 8.23
N PRO A 84 -2.22 -18.16 8.62
CA PRO A 84 -3.52 -18.80 8.73
C PRO A 84 -4.11 -19.15 7.38
N ARG A 85 -4.75 -20.32 7.28
CA ARG A 85 -5.43 -20.80 6.06
C ARG A 85 -6.70 -20.00 5.79
N TYR A 86 -7.48 -19.72 6.83
CA TYR A 86 -8.73 -18.98 6.74
C TYR A 86 -8.72 -17.79 7.67
N LEU A 87 -9.28 -16.68 7.18
CA LEU A 87 -9.53 -15.48 7.96
C LEU A 87 -10.97 -15.03 7.74
N GLY A 88 -11.66 -14.65 8.81
CA GLY A 88 -12.96 -13.97 8.75
C GLY A 88 -12.85 -12.60 9.39
N ASN A 89 -13.25 -11.54 8.68
CA ASN A 89 -13.14 -10.17 9.17
C ASN A 89 -14.50 -9.48 9.18
N LEU A 90 -14.74 -8.72 10.25
CA LEU A 90 -15.80 -7.72 10.35
C LEU A 90 -15.15 -6.38 10.70
N GLU A 91 -15.30 -5.41 9.82
CA GLU A 91 -14.75 -4.07 10.03
C GLU A 91 -15.85 -3.00 10.05
N LEU A 92 -15.74 -2.08 11.00
CA LEU A 92 -16.54 -0.87 11.07
C LEU A 92 -15.65 0.36 10.85
N ARG A 93 -16.03 1.19 9.89
CA ARG A 93 -15.26 2.35 9.45
C ARG A 93 -16.13 3.62 9.43
N PRO A 94 -16.46 4.19 10.61
CA PRO A 94 -17.05 5.52 10.70
C PRO A 94 -16.03 6.59 10.29
N ASP A 95 -16.46 7.56 9.50
CA ASP A 95 -15.67 8.72 9.12
C ASP A 95 -16.46 9.99 9.53
N ILE A 96 -15.85 10.82 10.37
CA ILE A 96 -16.43 12.06 10.91
C ILE A 96 -15.60 13.23 10.41
N ALA A 97 -16.25 14.22 9.82
CA ALA A 97 -15.61 15.47 9.42
C ALA A 97 -16.40 16.67 9.93
N PHE A 98 -15.68 17.67 10.42
CA PHE A 98 -16.27 18.93 10.86
C PHE A 98 -15.48 20.09 10.27
N SER A 99 -16.17 20.99 9.58
CA SER A 99 -15.57 22.17 8.97
C SER A 99 -16.26 23.43 9.46
N SER A 100 -15.47 24.44 9.81
CA SER A 100 -15.93 25.66 10.46
C SER A 100 -15.02 26.83 10.16
N GLY A 101 -15.34 27.60 9.12
CA GLY A 101 -14.55 28.74 8.67
C GLY A 101 -13.12 28.33 8.33
N ARG A 102 -12.16 28.65 9.20
CA ARG A 102 -10.73 28.36 9.05
C ARG A 102 -10.28 27.03 9.66
N LEU A 103 -11.17 26.31 10.33
CA LEU A 103 -10.87 25.08 11.05
C LEU A 103 -11.50 23.88 10.33
N ASP A 104 -10.68 22.87 10.05
CA ASP A 104 -11.12 21.56 9.59
C ASP A 104 -10.64 20.48 10.58
N LEU A 105 -11.58 19.64 11.00
CA LEU A 105 -11.36 18.49 11.85
C LEU A 105 -11.79 17.21 11.12
N ARG A 106 -11.00 16.15 11.24
CA ARG A 106 -11.37 14.80 10.77
C ARG A 106 -11.04 13.77 11.83
N LEU A 107 -11.88 12.74 11.94
CA LEU A 107 -11.67 11.61 12.82
C LEU A 107 -12.20 10.34 12.16
N LYS A 108 -11.36 9.30 12.10
CA LYS A 108 -11.67 8.01 11.49
C LYS A 108 -11.43 6.87 12.50
N PRO A 109 -12.35 6.65 13.45
CA PRO A 109 -12.27 5.47 14.31
C PRO A 109 -12.50 4.20 13.50
N ARG A 110 -11.91 3.09 13.94
CA ARG A 110 -12.02 1.76 13.35
C ARG A 110 -12.26 0.73 14.43
N MET A 111 -13.04 -0.28 14.07
CA MET A 111 -13.16 -1.53 14.79
C MET A 111 -12.89 -2.65 13.79
N ASN A 112 -12.04 -3.59 14.16
CA ASN A 112 -11.81 -4.82 13.42
C ASN A 112 -12.03 -6.01 14.36
N LEU A 113 -12.81 -6.99 13.91
CA LEU A 113 -12.95 -8.29 14.55
C LEU A 113 -12.49 -9.36 13.56
N ARG A 114 -11.46 -10.10 13.93
CA ARG A 114 -10.77 -11.05 13.06
C ARG A 114 -10.77 -12.45 13.67
N TRP A 115 -11.34 -13.41 12.95
CA TRP A 115 -11.23 -14.83 13.25
C TRP A 115 -10.16 -15.46 12.36
N LEU A 116 -9.29 -16.29 12.93
CA LEU A 116 -8.17 -16.94 12.27
C LEU A 116 -8.26 -18.45 12.49
N ALA A 117 -7.93 -19.24 11.46
CA ALA A 117 -7.82 -20.69 11.57
C ALA A 117 -6.63 -21.22 10.75
N TRP A 118 -5.89 -22.15 11.35
CA TRP A 118 -4.69 -22.76 10.78
C TRP A 118 -4.95 -24.23 10.42
N GLU A 119 -4.53 -24.63 9.22
CA GLU A 119 -4.58 -26.03 8.77
C GLU A 119 -3.18 -26.66 8.62
N GLU A 120 -2.10 -25.88 8.79
CA GLU A 120 -0.73 -26.33 8.57
C GLU A 120 0.22 -25.64 9.57
N GLY A 121 1.36 -26.29 9.83
CA GLY A 121 2.42 -25.83 10.74
C GLY A 121 2.14 -26.10 12.21
N THR A 122 2.98 -25.52 13.08
CA THR A 122 2.92 -25.70 14.54
C THR A 122 1.58 -25.35 15.20
N ARG A 123 0.74 -24.55 14.53
CA ARG A 123 -0.61 -24.16 14.98
C ARG A 123 -1.74 -24.95 14.28
N GLU A 124 -1.44 -26.06 13.60
CA GLU A 124 -2.45 -26.86 12.89
C GLU A 124 -3.65 -27.21 13.80
N GLY A 125 -4.85 -26.83 13.35
CA GLY A 125 -6.11 -27.08 14.07
C GLY A 125 -6.46 -26.03 15.11
N ASP A 126 -5.60 -25.04 15.35
CA ASP A 126 -5.91 -23.90 16.22
C ASP A 126 -6.90 -22.93 15.54
N GLU A 127 -7.65 -22.23 16.38
CA GLU A 127 -8.48 -21.09 16.01
C GLU A 127 -8.21 -19.93 16.98
N ASP A 128 -8.29 -18.70 16.47
CA ASP A 128 -8.12 -17.49 17.26
C ASP A 128 -9.17 -16.44 16.90
N LEU A 129 -9.48 -15.57 17.86
CA LEU A 129 -10.39 -14.44 17.69
C LEU A 129 -9.76 -13.20 18.29
N GLU A 130 -9.49 -12.23 17.44
CA GLU A 130 -8.85 -10.98 17.78
C GLU A 130 -9.82 -9.81 17.58
N ASP A 131 -9.82 -8.86 18.50
CA ASP A 131 -10.50 -7.59 18.35
C ASP A 131 -9.53 -6.41 18.48
N ASP A 132 -9.70 -5.40 17.62
CA ASP A 132 -8.87 -4.21 17.60
C ASP A 132 -9.74 -2.95 17.40
N TRP A 133 -9.49 -1.94 18.23
CA TRP A 133 -10.19 -0.66 18.22
C TRP A 133 -9.18 0.47 18.21
N TYR A 134 -9.24 1.31 17.19
CA TYR A 134 -8.22 2.34 17.01
C TYR A 134 -8.72 3.53 16.22
N VAL A 135 -7.89 4.57 16.14
CA VAL A 135 -8.10 5.72 15.27
C VAL A 135 -7.14 5.63 14.11
N ASN A 136 -7.65 5.36 12.91
CA ASN A 136 -6.82 5.21 11.71
C ASN A 136 -6.25 6.56 11.26
N GLU A 137 -7.10 7.59 11.28
CA GLU A 137 -6.72 8.95 10.95
C GLU A 137 -7.43 9.94 11.89
N TRP A 138 -6.73 11.01 12.20
CA TRP A 138 -7.32 12.20 12.79
C TRP A 138 -6.56 13.42 12.29
N LEU A 139 -7.23 14.53 12.08
CA LEU A 139 -6.61 15.73 11.54
C LEU A 139 -7.19 16.97 12.20
N LEU A 140 -6.30 17.88 12.61
CA LEU A 140 -6.61 19.27 12.87
C LEU A 140 -5.89 20.13 11.85
N ARG A 141 -6.65 20.89 11.05
CA ARG A 141 -6.11 21.82 10.05
C ARG A 141 -6.65 23.22 10.26
N LEU A 142 -5.75 24.19 10.18
CA LEU A 142 -6.02 25.60 10.33
C LEU A 142 -5.59 26.35 9.06
N GLN A 143 -6.52 27.08 8.46
CA GLN A 143 -6.22 28.06 7.42
C GLN A 143 -5.77 29.36 8.08
N ILE A 144 -4.47 29.62 8.06
CA ILE A 144 -3.88 30.84 8.64
C ILE A 144 -4.23 32.05 7.76
N ASP A 145 -4.09 31.85 6.45
CA ASP A 145 -4.38 32.79 5.35
C ASP A 145 -4.94 31.98 4.16
N PRO A 146 -5.69 32.58 3.21
CA PRO A 146 -6.09 31.90 1.97
C PRO A 146 -5.03 31.04 1.27
N SER A 147 -3.75 31.41 1.38
CA SER A 147 -2.62 30.72 0.75
C SER A 147 -1.79 29.85 1.71
N LEU A 148 -2.06 29.84 3.02
CA LEU A 148 -1.20 29.21 4.03
C LEU A 148 -2.00 28.37 5.03
N TYR A 149 -1.65 27.10 5.14
CA TYR A 149 -2.32 26.12 5.98
C TYR A 149 -1.33 25.45 6.93
N ALA A 150 -1.71 25.28 8.19
CA ALA A 150 -1.00 24.45 9.14
C ALA A 150 -1.88 23.26 9.54
N SER A 151 -1.29 22.08 9.68
CA SER A 151 -2.02 20.92 10.17
C SER A 151 -1.17 20.01 11.05
N TYR A 152 -1.84 19.31 11.95
CA TYR A 152 -1.26 18.25 12.75
C TYR A 152 -2.26 17.11 12.89
N GLY A 153 -1.78 15.88 12.73
CA GLY A 153 -2.61 14.69 12.94
C GLY A 153 -2.06 13.44 12.29
N LYS A 154 -2.77 12.33 12.51
CA LYS A 154 -2.52 11.04 11.88
C LYS A 154 -3.18 10.99 10.51
N GLU A 155 -2.39 10.94 9.45
CA GLU A 155 -2.87 10.97 8.06
C GLU A 155 -2.17 9.89 7.22
N ASN A 156 -2.83 9.44 6.14
CA ASN A 156 -2.19 8.66 5.08
C ASN A 156 -1.77 9.62 3.94
N LEU A 157 -0.49 10.02 3.92
CA LEU A 157 0.03 10.98 2.94
C LEU A 157 0.64 10.28 1.73
N GLN A 158 -0.17 10.13 0.68
CA GLN A 158 0.23 9.49 -0.57
C GLN A 158 0.47 10.53 -1.67
N TRP A 159 1.44 10.23 -2.53
CA TRP A 159 1.69 10.92 -3.79
C TRP A 159 2.42 10.00 -4.76
N GLY A 160 2.75 10.53 -5.92
CA GLY A 160 3.38 9.77 -6.99
C GLY A 160 2.34 9.08 -7.87
N PRO A 161 2.65 8.94 -9.17
CA PRO A 161 1.70 8.40 -10.14
C PRO A 161 1.72 6.88 -10.25
N SER A 162 2.75 6.23 -9.73
CA SER A 162 2.98 4.80 -9.89
C SER A 162 1.93 3.94 -9.17
N TYR A 163 1.51 2.86 -9.83
CA TYR A 163 0.56 1.87 -9.36
C TYR A 163 1.20 0.88 -8.39
N LEU A 164 2.40 0.36 -8.70
CA LEU A 164 3.07 -0.59 -7.82
C LEU A 164 3.38 0.02 -6.46
N PHE A 165 4.10 1.14 -6.51
CA PHE A 165 4.44 1.96 -5.36
C PHE A 165 5.09 3.27 -5.79
N SER A 166 5.19 4.22 -4.87
CA SER A 166 5.76 5.54 -5.11
C SER A 166 7.17 5.64 -4.49
N PRO A 167 8.26 5.43 -5.26
CA PRO A 167 9.62 5.59 -4.75
C PRO A 167 9.86 6.96 -4.11
N SER A 168 9.30 8.01 -4.67
CA SER A 168 9.46 9.39 -4.17
C SER A 168 8.73 9.66 -2.85
N ASN A 169 7.92 8.74 -2.33
CA ASN A 169 7.29 8.88 -1.02
C ASN A 169 8.17 8.24 0.07
N PRO A 170 8.82 9.04 0.93
CA PRO A 170 9.71 8.50 1.95
C PRO A 170 8.95 7.93 3.16
N PHE A 171 7.65 8.20 3.29
CA PHE A 171 6.88 7.87 4.49
C PHE A 171 6.15 6.54 4.36
N PHE A 172 5.58 6.25 3.20
CA PHE A 172 4.77 5.04 3.01
C PHE A 172 5.41 4.13 1.99
N ALA A 173 5.71 2.90 2.41
CA ALA A 173 6.03 1.84 1.47
C ALA A 173 4.79 1.56 0.59
N ASN A 174 3.66 1.18 1.18
CA ASN A 174 2.47 0.85 0.39
C ASN A 174 1.68 2.11 -0.04
N ASN A 175 1.12 2.10 -1.26
CA ASN A 175 0.23 3.14 -1.79
C ASN A 175 -1.25 2.71 -1.84
N GLY A 176 -1.58 1.47 -1.43
CA GLY A 176 -2.94 0.93 -1.33
C GLY A 176 -3.61 0.60 -2.68
N ARG A 177 -2.90 0.74 -3.80
CA ARG A 177 -3.48 0.57 -5.15
C ARG A 177 -3.59 -0.88 -5.60
N LEU A 178 -2.89 -1.80 -4.92
CA LEU A 178 -2.96 -3.24 -5.21
C LEU A 178 -4.15 -3.91 -4.53
N ASN A 179 -4.50 -3.51 -3.31
CA ASN A 179 -5.65 -4.03 -2.59
C ASN A 179 -6.43 -2.87 -1.94
N PRO A 180 -7.47 -2.33 -2.60
CA PRO A 180 -8.19 -1.16 -2.12
C PRO A 180 -9.14 -1.47 -0.95
N ILE A 181 -9.36 -2.74 -0.61
CA ILE A 181 -10.16 -3.12 0.54
C ILE A 181 -9.40 -2.84 1.84
N ILE A 182 -8.07 -3.00 1.83
CA ILE A 182 -7.22 -2.74 2.99
C ILE A 182 -6.96 -1.23 3.10
N GLU A 183 -7.29 -0.63 4.24
CA GLU A 183 -6.89 0.74 4.53
C GLU A 183 -5.43 0.79 4.96
N ILE A 184 -4.67 1.73 4.38
CA ILE A 184 -3.29 1.97 4.80
C ILE A 184 -3.33 2.71 6.15
N PRO A 185 -2.61 2.22 7.18
CA PRO A 185 -2.52 2.90 8.46
C PRO A 185 -1.92 4.31 8.32
N GLY A 186 -2.47 5.31 9.01
CA GLY A 186 -1.88 6.65 9.03
C GLY A 186 -0.67 6.76 9.96
N MET A 187 0.18 7.74 9.67
CA MET A 187 1.30 8.19 10.55
C MET A 187 1.04 9.61 11.04
N ASP A 188 1.66 10.03 12.14
CA ASP A 188 1.47 11.39 12.65
C ASP A 188 2.39 12.39 11.95
N PHE A 189 1.80 13.49 11.49
CA PHE A 189 2.51 14.54 10.76
C PHE A 189 2.19 15.92 11.30
N ALA A 190 3.21 16.76 11.41
CA ALA A 190 3.07 18.21 11.43
C ALA A 190 3.37 18.77 10.04
N ARG A 191 2.52 19.66 9.54
CA ARG A 191 2.67 20.21 8.19
C ARG A 191 2.40 21.70 8.12
N LEU A 192 3.18 22.36 7.28
CA LEU A 192 2.92 23.72 6.81
C LEU A 192 2.86 23.68 5.28
N VAL A 193 1.73 24.09 4.71
CA VAL A 193 1.49 24.10 3.26
C VAL A 193 1.25 25.52 2.79
N TRP A 194 2.08 25.97 1.86
CA TRP A 194 2.00 27.29 1.24
C TRP A 194 1.71 27.17 -0.26
N ILE A 195 0.71 27.90 -0.72
CA ILE A 195 0.26 27.94 -2.12
C ILE A 195 0.51 29.37 -2.64
N PRO A 196 1.76 29.72 -3.00
CA PRO A 196 2.10 31.08 -3.45
C PRO A 196 1.37 31.49 -4.72
N ARG A 197 1.05 30.51 -5.58
CA ARG A 197 0.29 30.65 -6.83
C ARG A 197 -0.50 29.37 -7.07
N MET A 198 -1.51 29.43 -7.93
CA MET A 198 -2.39 28.29 -8.19
C MET A 198 -1.66 27.06 -8.76
N GLU A 199 -0.50 27.26 -9.40
CA GLU A 199 0.28 26.18 -10.01
C GLU A 199 1.33 25.59 -9.07
N TRP A 200 1.63 26.22 -7.93
CA TRP A 200 2.75 25.84 -7.07
C TRP A 200 2.31 25.59 -5.63
N THR A 201 2.71 24.45 -5.07
CA THR A 201 2.52 24.13 -3.66
C THR A 201 3.86 23.79 -3.02
N ILE A 202 4.15 24.40 -1.87
CA ILE A 202 5.33 24.13 -1.06
C ILE A 202 4.85 23.55 0.26
N SER A 203 5.36 22.37 0.64
CA SER A 203 5.02 21.71 1.90
C SER A 203 6.26 21.44 2.72
N LEU A 204 6.24 21.87 3.99
CA LEU A 204 7.15 21.40 5.03
C LEU A 204 6.42 20.34 5.83
N ILE A 205 7.02 19.17 5.98
CA ILE A 205 6.42 17.99 6.61
C ILE A 205 7.40 17.46 7.65
N ALA A 206 6.92 17.22 8.86
CA ALA A 206 7.63 16.48 9.89
C ALA A 206 6.78 15.29 10.29
N ASN A 207 7.29 14.07 10.08
CA ASN A 207 6.71 12.85 10.60
C ASN A 207 7.18 12.65 12.04
N THR A 208 6.24 12.67 12.97
CA THR A 208 6.53 12.72 14.40
C THR A 208 6.34 11.39 15.11
N ASP A 209 5.60 10.46 14.50
CA ASP A 209 5.26 9.15 15.05
C ASP A 209 4.94 8.15 13.92
N GLU A 210 5.27 6.88 14.12
CA GLU A 210 4.95 5.75 13.22
C GLU A 210 3.45 5.49 13.09
N GLY A 211 2.68 5.96 14.07
CA GLY A 211 1.26 5.76 14.15
C GLY A 211 0.89 4.29 14.33
N ARG A 212 0.35 3.67 13.28
CA ARG A 212 0.00 2.24 13.28
C ARG A 212 0.71 1.46 12.18
N GLN A 213 1.78 2.02 11.64
CA GLN A 213 2.66 1.31 10.74
C GLN A 213 3.51 0.36 11.59
N GLU A 214 3.45 -0.93 11.27
CA GLU A 214 4.29 -1.92 11.92
C GLU A 214 5.67 -1.88 11.26
N PHE A 215 6.62 -1.21 11.91
CA PHE A 215 8.02 -1.26 11.52
C PHE A 215 8.64 -2.52 12.13
N ASN A 216 8.71 -3.59 11.34
CA ASN A 216 9.36 -4.81 11.78
C ASN A 216 10.87 -4.55 11.92
N SER A 217 11.38 -4.72 13.14
CA SER A 217 12.81 -4.70 13.53
C SER A 217 13.56 -3.36 13.64
N LEU A 218 12.99 -2.22 13.22
CA LEU A 218 13.65 -0.90 13.34
C LEU A 218 12.85 0.05 14.24
N GLU A 219 13.53 0.70 15.18
CA GLU A 219 12.93 1.78 15.98
C GLU A 219 12.53 2.95 15.06
N PHE A 220 11.30 3.43 15.20
CA PHE A 220 10.81 4.59 14.46
C PHE A 220 11.77 5.78 14.54
N GLN A 221 12.12 6.31 13.36
CA GLN A 221 12.90 7.52 13.23
C GLN A 221 12.07 8.62 12.59
N LYS A 222 12.15 9.83 13.17
CA LYS A 222 11.44 10.97 12.63
C LYS A 222 11.99 11.33 11.27
N THR A 223 11.10 11.58 10.33
CA THR A 223 11.48 11.99 8.97
C THR A 223 10.95 13.38 8.68
N TYR A 224 11.83 14.25 8.19
CA TYR A 224 11.48 15.60 7.75
C TYR A 224 11.54 15.66 6.23
N ALA A 225 10.57 16.33 5.62
CA ALA A 225 10.53 16.52 4.17
C ALA A 225 10.18 17.95 3.77
N LEU A 226 10.86 18.43 2.73
CA LEU A 226 10.48 19.60 1.94
C LEU A 226 9.97 19.10 0.59
N LYS A 227 8.72 19.43 0.27
CA LYS A 227 8.07 19.05 -0.99
C LYS A 227 7.68 20.29 -1.78
N LEU A 228 7.99 20.27 -3.07
CA LEU A 228 7.60 21.28 -4.06
C LEU A 228 6.80 20.60 -5.16
N ASP A 229 5.55 21.00 -5.33
CA ASP A 229 4.67 20.49 -6.38
C ASP A 229 4.35 21.59 -7.39
N TYR A 230 4.40 21.22 -8.67
CA TYR A 230 3.92 21.99 -9.80
C TYR A 230 2.70 21.31 -10.43
N SER A 231 1.62 22.06 -10.65
CA SER A 231 0.41 21.60 -11.34
C SER A 231 0.10 22.50 -12.52
N GLY A 232 0.32 21.99 -13.73
CA GLY A 232 0.01 22.66 -14.99
C GLY A 232 -1.19 22.02 -15.70
N HIS A 233 -1.55 22.56 -16.86
CA HIS A 233 -2.74 22.10 -17.59
C HIS A 233 -2.63 20.67 -18.16
N GLN A 234 -1.43 20.29 -18.64
CA GLN A 234 -1.20 19.00 -19.28
C GLN A 234 -0.37 18.04 -18.42
N GLY A 235 -0.01 18.43 -17.20
CA GLY A 235 0.86 17.62 -16.38
C GLY A 235 1.20 18.25 -15.04
N SER A 236 1.80 17.44 -14.18
CA SER A 236 2.23 17.81 -12.85
C SER A 236 3.58 17.21 -12.55
N ALA A 237 4.37 17.87 -11.72
CA ALA A 237 5.65 17.35 -11.25
C ALA A 237 5.86 17.68 -9.77
N GLY A 238 6.60 16.84 -9.06
CA GLY A 238 6.94 17.05 -7.66
C GLY A 238 8.40 16.74 -7.39
N LEU A 239 9.01 17.50 -6.49
CA LEU A 239 10.33 17.25 -5.92
C LEU A 239 10.18 17.12 -4.41
N VAL A 240 10.79 16.10 -3.83
CA VAL A 240 10.79 15.79 -2.40
C VAL A 240 12.23 15.67 -1.94
N LEU A 241 12.63 16.46 -0.96
CA LEU A 241 13.88 16.28 -0.23
C LEU A 241 13.51 15.80 1.16
N SER A 242 14.06 14.68 1.61
CA SER A 242 13.77 14.18 2.96
C SER A 242 15.01 13.65 3.67
N HIS A 243 14.95 13.74 5.00
CA HIS A 243 15.97 13.28 5.92
C HIS A 243 15.31 12.54 7.08
N GLU A 244 15.73 11.31 7.32
CA GLU A 244 15.34 10.50 8.47
C GLU A 244 16.39 10.61 9.58
N GLU A 245 15.97 10.87 10.82
CA GLU A 245 16.88 10.97 11.97
C GLU A 245 17.67 9.67 12.15
N GLY A 246 19.01 9.77 12.14
CA GLY A 246 19.87 8.58 12.28
C GLY A 246 19.85 7.61 11.09
N GLY A 247 19.24 8.01 9.97
CA GLY A 247 18.98 7.12 8.84
C GLY A 247 19.26 7.75 7.47
N GLU A 248 18.30 7.55 6.57
CA GLU A 248 18.45 7.75 5.13
C GLU A 248 18.21 9.20 4.70
N ASP A 249 19.07 9.71 3.81
CA ASP A 249 18.76 10.93 3.04
C ASP A 249 18.17 10.51 1.70
N ARG A 250 17.06 11.15 1.30
CA ARG A 250 16.36 10.83 0.05
C ARG A 250 16.04 12.06 -0.79
N ILE A 251 16.13 11.88 -2.10
CA ILE A 251 15.66 12.83 -3.12
C ILE A 251 14.65 12.11 -4.01
N GLY A 252 13.38 12.43 -3.81
CA GLY A 252 12.26 11.92 -4.60
C GLY A 252 11.86 12.89 -5.70
N THR A 253 11.52 12.40 -6.88
CA THR A 253 10.88 13.22 -7.91
C THR A 253 9.84 12.40 -8.65
N PHE A 254 8.72 13.02 -9.02
CA PHE A 254 7.69 12.36 -9.81
C PHE A 254 7.09 13.31 -10.82
N GLY A 255 6.55 12.76 -11.90
CA GLY A 255 5.98 13.54 -12.99
C GLY A 255 4.89 12.78 -13.73
N VAL A 256 3.88 13.51 -14.16
CA VAL A 256 2.77 13.02 -14.98
C VAL A 256 2.57 13.97 -16.14
N TRP A 257 2.37 13.42 -17.33
CA TRP A 257 2.09 14.15 -18.55
C TRP A 257 0.97 13.48 -19.34
N THR A 258 -0.10 14.23 -19.58
CA THR A 258 -1.19 13.88 -20.49
C THR A 258 -0.72 14.16 -21.91
N ALA A 259 -0.10 13.16 -22.53
CA ALA A 259 0.45 13.27 -23.90
C ALA A 259 -0.66 13.38 -24.97
N SER A 260 -1.85 12.84 -24.67
CA SER A 260 -3.08 13.00 -25.46
C SER A 260 -4.32 12.73 -24.60
N ASP A 261 -5.51 12.87 -25.17
CA ASP A 261 -6.79 12.57 -24.49
C ASP A 261 -6.89 11.13 -23.96
N THR A 262 -6.11 10.20 -24.53
CA THR A 262 -6.16 8.77 -24.18
C THR A 262 -4.85 8.24 -23.59
N LEU A 263 -3.75 8.99 -23.64
CA LEU A 263 -2.42 8.53 -23.24
C LEU A 263 -1.86 9.39 -22.11
N LEU A 264 -1.59 8.75 -20.97
CA LEU A 264 -0.89 9.30 -19.82
C LEU A 264 0.50 8.67 -19.75
N LEU A 265 1.54 9.50 -19.62
CA LEU A 265 2.91 9.07 -19.33
C LEU A 265 3.29 9.56 -17.94
N TYR A 266 4.03 8.76 -17.20
CA TYR A 266 4.48 9.16 -15.88
C TYR A 266 5.77 8.49 -15.46
N THR A 267 6.39 9.08 -14.47
CA THR A 267 7.63 8.59 -13.89
C THR A 267 7.74 8.96 -12.42
N ASP A 268 8.46 8.14 -11.66
CA ASP A 268 8.66 8.31 -10.22
C ASP A 268 10.06 7.81 -9.88
N PHE A 269 10.87 8.63 -9.22
CA PHE A 269 12.26 8.35 -8.92
C PHE A 269 12.55 8.60 -7.45
N ASN A 270 13.49 7.83 -6.93
CA ASN A 270 14.13 8.04 -5.65
C ASN A 270 15.64 7.87 -5.81
N PHE A 271 16.39 8.76 -5.18
CA PHE A 271 17.81 8.59 -4.92
C PHE A 271 18.01 8.61 -3.42
N SER A 272 18.71 7.61 -2.89
CA SER A 272 18.93 7.53 -1.46
C SER A 272 20.28 7.00 -1.03
N ARG A 273 20.67 7.27 0.22
CA ARG A 273 21.96 6.87 0.82
C ARG A 273 21.80 6.53 2.30
N ASN A 274 22.69 5.70 2.84
CA ASN A 274 22.70 5.24 4.24
C ASN A 274 21.48 4.38 4.63
N SER A 275 21.01 3.53 3.72
CA SER A 275 19.90 2.62 4.02
C SER A 275 20.33 1.52 5.00
N ASN A 276 19.42 1.16 5.93
CA ASN A 276 19.64 0.12 6.93
C ASN A 276 19.39 -1.32 6.42
N SER A 277 19.08 -1.51 5.14
CA SER A 277 18.76 -2.84 4.60
C SER A 277 19.89 -3.87 4.74
N PHE A 278 19.50 -5.12 4.90
CA PHE A 278 20.39 -6.26 4.98
C PHE A 278 20.68 -6.84 3.60
N TYR A 279 21.95 -7.18 3.39
CA TYR A 279 22.42 -7.85 2.18
C TYR A 279 23.13 -9.15 2.54
N PRO A 280 22.96 -10.21 1.74
CA PRO A 280 23.71 -11.45 1.93
C PRO A 280 25.18 -11.19 1.64
N VAL A 281 26.05 -11.70 2.52
CA VAL A 281 27.50 -11.62 2.34
C VAL A 281 28.14 -12.98 2.69
N PRO A 282 29.17 -13.41 1.96
CA PRO A 282 29.94 -14.58 2.35
C PRO A 282 30.56 -14.36 3.73
N ASP A 283 30.40 -15.33 4.62
CA ASP A 283 30.84 -15.26 6.00
C ASP A 283 31.31 -16.64 6.45
N GLU A 284 32.62 -16.86 6.40
CA GLU A 284 33.25 -18.13 6.80
C GLU A 284 33.09 -18.44 8.30
N THR A 285 32.68 -17.47 9.12
CA THR A 285 32.45 -17.67 10.55
C THR A 285 31.02 -18.12 10.86
N SER A 286 30.09 -17.91 9.91
CA SER A 286 28.73 -18.42 9.99
C SER A 286 28.69 -19.90 9.62
N PRO A 287 27.94 -20.76 10.34
CA PRO A 287 27.75 -22.16 9.96
C PRO A 287 27.05 -22.33 8.60
N PHE A 288 26.42 -21.27 8.07
CA PHE A 288 25.79 -21.24 6.76
C PHE A 288 26.71 -20.69 5.65
N ASN A 289 27.99 -20.43 5.94
CA ASN A 289 28.97 -19.79 5.04
C ASN A 289 28.57 -18.40 4.50
N ALA A 290 27.47 -17.84 5.00
CA ALA A 290 26.94 -16.54 4.68
C ALA A 290 26.17 -15.96 5.87
N SER A 291 26.01 -14.64 5.88
CA SER A 291 25.17 -13.94 6.84
C SER A 291 24.52 -12.71 6.22
N MET A 292 23.38 -12.31 6.78
CA MET A 292 22.70 -11.06 6.44
C MET A 292 23.37 -9.91 7.19
N GLN A 293 24.00 -8.99 6.47
CA GLN A 293 24.70 -7.86 7.08
C GLN A 293 24.19 -6.52 6.52
N SER A 294 24.04 -5.53 7.38
CA SER A 294 23.77 -4.15 6.97
C SER A 294 25.06 -3.55 6.41
N LYS A 295 25.32 -3.80 5.12
CA LYS A 295 26.53 -3.35 4.42
C LYS A 295 26.63 -1.82 4.30
N ASN A 296 25.54 -1.08 4.59
CA ASN A 296 25.36 0.30 4.13
C ASN A 296 25.34 1.38 5.21
N ILE A 297 25.50 1.05 6.50
CA ILE A 297 25.59 2.06 7.58
C ILE A 297 26.77 3.04 7.38
N ASN A 298 27.79 2.65 6.59
CA ASN A 298 28.96 3.48 6.26
C ASN A 298 29.24 3.65 4.76
N ASN A 299 28.35 3.18 3.87
CA ASN A 299 28.55 3.28 2.43
C ASN A 299 27.82 4.52 1.88
N SER A 300 28.58 5.53 1.46
CA SER A 300 28.06 6.80 0.96
C SER A 300 27.55 6.76 -0.48
N SER A 301 27.48 5.58 -1.11
CA SER A 301 27.01 5.43 -2.49
C SER A 301 25.50 5.65 -2.58
N TRP A 302 25.09 6.54 -3.46
CA TRP A 302 23.67 6.73 -3.78
C TRP A 302 23.11 5.51 -4.50
N LYS A 303 21.89 5.11 -4.12
CA LYS A 303 21.08 4.09 -4.75
C LYS A 303 19.88 4.72 -5.41
N SER A 304 19.56 4.24 -6.61
CA SER A 304 18.46 4.76 -7.40
C SER A 304 17.32 3.75 -7.53
N THR A 305 16.10 4.26 -7.47
CA THR A 305 14.90 3.49 -7.80
C THR A 305 14.07 4.33 -8.75
N ALA A 306 13.61 3.73 -9.84
CA ALA A 306 12.94 4.44 -10.93
C ALA A 306 11.76 3.64 -11.43
N VAL A 307 10.60 4.28 -11.54
CA VAL A 307 9.42 3.77 -12.23
C VAL A 307 9.17 4.61 -13.46
N PHE A 308 8.92 3.94 -14.57
CA PHE A 308 8.43 4.53 -15.81
C PHE A 308 7.13 3.85 -16.17
N GLY A 309 6.08 4.62 -16.42
CA GLY A 309 4.79 4.06 -16.74
C GLY A 309 4.02 4.81 -17.80
N ALA A 310 3.12 4.08 -18.45
CA ALA A 310 2.19 4.59 -19.42
C ALA A 310 0.80 3.99 -19.17
N SER A 311 -0.24 4.80 -19.31
CA SER A 311 -1.63 4.35 -19.26
C SER A 311 -2.35 4.80 -20.52
N TYR A 312 -3.01 3.87 -21.20
CA TYR A 312 -3.76 4.09 -22.42
C TYR A 312 -5.22 3.66 -22.27
N THR A 313 -6.15 4.60 -22.42
CA THR A 313 -7.59 4.32 -22.35
C THR A 313 -8.18 4.07 -23.73
N LEU A 314 -8.73 2.88 -23.92
CA LEU A 314 -9.33 2.43 -25.17
C LEU A 314 -10.71 3.07 -25.35
N LEU A 315 -11.11 3.27 -26.61
CA LEU A 315 -12.42 3.86 -26.96
C LEU A 315 -13.62 3.08 -26.40
N PHE A 316 -13.48 1.78 -26.17
CA PHE A 316 -14.54 0.92 -25.64
C PHE A 316 -14.56 0.83 -24.11
N GLY A 317 -13.72 1.60 -23.41
CA GLY A 317 -13.72 1.75 -21.96
C GLY A 317 -12.42 1.39 -21.24
N PRO A 318 -11.73 0.26 -21.54
CA PRO A 318 -10.70 -0.20 -20.62
C PRO A 318 -9.45 0.64 -20.69
N THR A 319 -8.78 0.76 -19.55
CA THR A 319 -7.46 1.37 -19.44
C THR A 319 -6.41 0.28 -19.29
N LEU A 320 -5.45 0.27 -20.21
CA LEU A 320 -4.24 -0.54 -20.15
C LEU A 320 -3.12 0.29 -19.51
N THR A 321 -2.46 -0.24 -18.49
CA THR A 321 -1.30 0.37 -17.87
C THR A 321 -0.10 -0.56 -17.97
N LEU A 322 1.04 -0.01 -18.36
CA LEU A 322 2.33 -0.67 -18.38
C LEU A 322 3.29 0.11 -17.48
N GLU A 323 3.95 -0.54 -16.54
CA GLU A 323 5.04 0.04 -15.75
C GLU A 323 6.31 -0.82 -15.86
N TYR A 324 7.45 -0.14 -15.81
CA TYR A 324 8.75 -0.73 -15.60
C TYR A 324 9.38 -0.13 -14.36
N LEU A 325 9.84 -0.98 -13.45
CA LEU A 325 10.58 -0.61 -12.26
C LEU A 325 12.03 -1.06 -12.40
N TYR A 326 12.94 -0.13 -12.16
CA TYR A 326 14.34 -0.41 -11.85
C TYR A 326 14.63 -0.09 -10.38
N ASN A 327 15.15 -1.06 -9.65
CA ASN A 327 15.43 -0.99 -8.22
C ASN A 327 16.91 -1.34 -7.94
N GLU A 328 17.78 -0.34 -7.86
CA GLU A 328 19.22 -0.58 -7.64
C GLU A 328 19.55 -1.15 -6.25
N ALA A 329 18.64 -0.98 -5.27
CA ALA A 329 18.77 -1.56 -3.94
C ALA A 329 18.51 -3.09 -3.92
N GLY A 330 17.87 -3.63 -4.96
CA GLY A 330 17.67 -5.06 -5.10
C GLY A 330 18.98 -5.83 -5.30
N TYR A 331 18.95 -7.13 -5.01
CA TYR A 331 20.09 -8.04 -5.12
C TYR A 331 20.48 -8.26 -6.60
N SER A 332 21.78 -8.27 -6.89
CA SER A 332 22.30 -8.86 -8.14
C SER A 332 22.09 -10.37 -8.17
N ASP A 333 22.29 -11.01 -9.33
CA ASP A 333 22.19 -12.47 -9.48
C ASP A 333 23.03 -13.22 -8.43
N GLU A 334 24.30 -12.85 -8.29
CA GLU A 334 25.20 -13.43 -7.28
C GLU A 334 24.70 -13.23 -5.83
N GLN A 335 24.11 -12.07 -5.54
CA GLN A 335 23.57 -11.79 -4.20
C GLN A 335 22.29 -12.59 -3.95
N ALA A 336 21.40 -12.69 -4.94
CA ALA A 336 20.17 -13.47 -4.80
C ALA A 336 20.46 -14.97 -4.66
N GLU A 337 21.40 -15.51 -5.43
CA GLU A 337 21.83 -16.91 -5.28
C GLU A 337 22.35 -17.16 -3.85
N LEU A 338 23.18 -16.26 -3.32
CA LEU A 338 23.67 -16.34 -1.95
C LEU A 338 22.55 -16.19 -0.91
N TYR A 339 21.58 -15.31 -1.15
CA TYR A 339 20.41 -15.11 -0.29
C TYR A 339 19.56 -16.38 -0.22
N TYR A 340 19.19 -16.96 -1.37
CA TYR A 340 18.36 -18.15 -1.41
C TYR A 340 19.09 -19.38 -0.86
N GLN A 341 20.40 -19.49 -1.09
CA GLN A 341 21.20 -20.55 -0.48
C GLN A 341 21.28 -20.41 1.04
N LEU A 342 21.56 -19.20 1.56
CA LEU A 342 21.57 -18.92 3.00
C LEU A 342 20.24 -19.29 3.66
N ARG A 343 19.13 -18.90 3.02
CA ARG A 343 17.78 -19.20 3.49
C ARG A 343 17.49 -20.70 3.51
N LYS A 344 17.89 -21.41 2.45
CA LYS A 344 17.78 -22.87 2.37
C LYS A 344 18.57 -23.56 3.48
N ASP A 345 19.83 -23.18 3.68
CA ASP A 345 20.69 -23.75 4.72
C ASP A 345 20.13 -23.48 6.13
N ALA A 346 19.58 -22.29 6.35
CA ALA A 346 18.89 -21.95 7.60
C ALA A 346 17.60 -22.77 7.80
N SER A 347 16.81 -22.97 6.75
CA SER A 347 15.59 -23.80 6.80
C SER A 347 15.88 -25.27 7.14
N GLU A 348 16.93 -25.84 6.55
CA GLU A 348 17.38 -27.21 6.86
C GLU A 348 17.87 -27.28 8.32
N ALA A 349 18.64 -26.29 8.77
CA ALA A 349 19.11 -26.27 10.16
C ALA A 349 17.99 -26.04 11.19
N TYR A 350 16.95 -25.29 10.84
CA TYR A 350 15.78 -25.05 11.69
C TYR A 350 15.03 -26.36 11.98
N THR A 351 14.92 -27.24 10.99
CA THR A 351 14.17 -28.50 11.08
C THR A 351 15.01 -29.65 11.63
N ASP A 352 16.30 -29.73 11.27
CA ASP A 352 17.11 -30.93 11.51
C ASP A 352 18.20 -30.77 12.60
N ILE A 353 18.53 -29.55 13.04
CA ILE A 353 19.69 -29.29 13.91
C ILE A 353 19.31 -28.42 15.13
N GLU A 354 18.91 -29.07 16.22
CA GLU A 354 18.50 -28.42 17.48
C GLU A 354 19.52 -27.39 18.00
N SER A 355 20.83 -27.66 17.86
CA SER A 355 21.87 -26.73 18.32
C SER A 355 21.98 -25.43 17.50
N LEU A 356 21.42 -25.38 16.30
CA LEU A 356 21.44 -24.22 15.40
C LEU A 356 20.08 -23.55 15.24
N GLU A 357 19.03 -24.08 15.85
CA GLU A 357 17.65 -23.60 15.70
C GLU A 357 17.53 -22.08 15.95
N GLY A 358 18.11 -21.57 17.03
CA GLY A 358 18.04 -20.14 17.34
C GLY A 358 18.75 -19.24 16.31
N LEU A 359 19.86 -19.70 15.75
CA LEU A 359 20.57 -18.97 14.69
C LEU A 359 19.84 -19.07 13.35
N ALA A 360 19.27 -20.22 13.05
CA ALA A 360 18.42 -20.43 11.88
C ALA A 360 17.20 -19.51 11.95
N LEU A 361 16.51 -19.44 13.08
CA LEU A 361 15.36 -18.56 13.31
C LEU A 361 15.73 -17.08 13.11
N MET A 362 16.87 -16.64 13.65
CA MET A 362 17.38 -15.29 13.45
C MET A 362 17.67 -15.02 11.97
N THR A 363 18.28 -15.97 11.28
CA THR A 363 18.61 -15.84 9.86
C THR A 363 17.34 -15.77 9.01
N LEU A 364 16.38 -16.67 9.23
CA LEU A 364 15.07 -16.64 8.56
C LEU A 364 14.29 -15.36 8.84
N GLY A 365 14.39 -14.80 10.06
CA GLY A 365 13.83 -13.50 10.39
C GLY A 365 14.45 -12.36 9.59
N HIS A 366 15.79 -12.33 9.47
CA HIS A 366 16.48 -11.33 8.65
C HIS A 366 16.21 -11.50 7.15
N THR A 367 15.97 -12.72 6.67
CA THR A 367 15.64 -12.96 5.25
C THR A 367 14.17 -12.68 4.94
N ALA A 368 13.26 -12.83 5.91
CA ALA A 368 11.84 -12.52 5.75
C ALA A 368 11.60 -11.02 5.56
N ASP A 369 12.37 -10.18 6.27
CA ASP A 369 12.34 -8.73 6.11
C ASP A 369 13.76 -8.15 6.07
N PRO A 370 14.42 -8.19 4.89
CA PRO A 370 15.75 -7.62 4.73
C PRO A 370 15.74 -6.08 4.69
N GLY A 371 14.60 -5.41 4.86
CA GLY A 371 14.49 -3.96 4.71
C GLY A 371 14.67 -3.47 3.27
N ILE A 372 14.58 -4.36 2.29
CA ILE A 372 14.36 -4.02 0.87
C ILE A 372 12.99 -4.53 0.46
N ARG A 373 12.26 -3.72 -0.30
CA ARG A 373 10.91 -4.06 -0.72
C ARG A 373 10.84 -5.08 -1.85
N PHE A 374 11.72 -4.91 -2.82
CA PHE A 374 11.82 -5.72 -4.02
C PHE A 374 13.19 -6.37 -3.98
N PHE A 375 13.23 -7.70 -3.97
CA PHE A 375 14.47 -8.45 -3.75
C PHE A 375 15.38 -8.42 -4.97
N ARG A 376 14.83 -8.17 -6.15
CA ARG A 376 15.53 -8.08 -7.43
C ARG A 376 15.46 -6.65 -7.97
N LYS A 377 16.00 -6.43 -9.17
CA LYS A 377 16.25 -5.10 -9.72
C LYS A 377 15.25 -4.70 -10.78
N ASN A 378 14.70 -5.63 -11.54
CA ASN A 378 13.92 -5.32 -12.74
C ASN A 378 12.54 -5.96 -12.68
N TYR A 379 11.50 -5.13 -12.76
CA TYR A 379 10.11 -5.60 -12.76
C TYR A 379 9.31 -4.94 -13.87
N GLY A 380 8.43 -5.74 -14.48
CA GLY A 380 7.42 -5.28 -15.42
C GLY A 380 6.03 -5.45 -14.83
N ILE A 381 5.13 -4.51 -15.11
CA ILE A 381 3.75 -4.57 -14.64
C ILE A 381 2.83 -4.29 -15.79
N LEU A 382 1.84 -5.16 -15.94
CA LEU A 382 0.72 -4.98 -16.85
C LEU A 382 -0.57 -4.91 -16.03
N ARG A 383 -1.34 -3.84 -16.17
CA ARG A 383 -2.67 -3.73 -15.55
C ARG A 383 -3.72 -3.41 -16.59
N VAL A 384 -4.89 -4.04 -16.46
CA VAL A 384 -6.08 -3.75 -17.24
C VAL A 384 -7.19 -3.41 -16.26
N ASN A 385 -7.80 -2.24 -16.41
CA ASN A 385 -8.94 -1.83 -15.61
C ASN A 385 -10.13 -1.49 -16.51
N GLN A 386 -11.29 -2.03 -16.19
CA GLN A 386 -12.57 -1.74 -16.81
C GLN A 386 -13.57 -1.42 -15.71
N ASN A 387 -13.89 -0.14 -15.56
CA ASN A 387 -14.89 0.31 -14.61
C ASN A 387 -16.27 0.44 -15.27
N ASN A 388 -17.31 0.41 -14.45
CA ASN A 388 -18.67 0.77 -14.83
C ASN A 388 -19.28 -0.11 -15.94
N ILE A 389 -18.93 -1.40 -15.99
CA ILE A 389 -19.52 -2.37 -16.91
C ILE A 389 -21.01 -2.49 -16.58
N ARG A 390 -21.85 -2.02 -17.51
CA ARG A 390 -23.32 -1.97 -17.34
C ARG A 390 -23.75 -1.25 -16.05
N ASN A 391 -22.95 -0.29 -15.58
CA ASN A 391 -23.18 0.48 -14.35
C ASN A 391 -23.22 -0.32 -13.03
N VAL A 392 -22.73 -1.56 -13.03
CA VAL A 392 -22.82 -2.44 -11.85
C VAL A 392 -21.55 -3.23 -11.57
N LEU A 393 -20.56 -3.24 -12.47
CA LEU A 393 -19.40 -4.11 -12.35
C LEU A 393 -18.10 -3.36 -12.68
N ASN A 394 -17.12 -3.47 -11.79
CA ASN A 394 -15.72 -3.10 -12.04
C ASN A 394 -14.85 -4.35 -12.11
N LEU A 395 -13.90 -4.38 -13.04
CA LEU A 395 -12.93 -5.44 -13.21
C LEU A 395 -11.53 -4.84 -13.31
N SER A 396 -10.61 -5.32 -12.48
CA SER A 396 -9.19 -4.98 -12.56
C SER A 396 -8.36 -6.25 -12.55
N PHE A 397 -7.39 -6.33 -13.47
CA PHE A 397 -6.41 -7.40 -13.54
C PHE A 397 -5.02 -6.79 -13.56
N SER A 398 -4.09 -7.33 -12.80
CA SER A 398 -2.68 -6.91 -12.84
C SER A 398 -1.76 -8.10 -12.81
N TRP A 399 -0.69 -8.04 -13.58
CA TRP A 399 0.41 -8.99 -13.59
C TRP A 399 1.69 -8.24 -13.26
N ILE A 400 2.32 -8.59 -12.14
CA ILE A 400 3.65 -8.13 -11.75
C ILE A 400 4.62 -9.25 -12.13
N TYR A 401 5.64 -8.93 -12.91
CA TYR A 401 6.64 -9.88 -13.39
C TYR A 401 8.02 -9.44 -12.94
N ASN A 402 8.73 -10.30 -12.25
CA ASN A 402 10.14 -10.12 -11.95
C ASN A 402 10.94 -10.59 -13.18
N ILE A 403 11.64 -9.67 -13.82
CA ILE A 403 12.37 -9.92 -15.06
C ILE A 403 13.67 -10.69 -14.78
N ASP A 404 14.20 -10.58 -13.57
CA ASP A 404 15.50 -11.15 -13.20
C ASP A 404 15.42 -12.64 -12.86
N ASP A 405 14.32 -13.11 -12.29
CA ASP A 405 14.11 -14.54 -11.96
C ASP A 405 12.89 -15.17 -12.67
N SER A 406 12.15 -14.40 -13.47
CA SER A 406 10.96 -14.88 -14.21
C SER A 406 9.77 -15.30 -13.34
N SER A 407 9.80 -15.02 -12.04
CA SER A 407 8.65 -15.18 -11.16
C SER A 407 7.62 -14.05 -11.35
N GLY A 408 6.41 -14.22 -10.83
CA GLY A 408 5.35 -13.24 -10.99
C GLY A 408 4.18 -13.39 -10.03
N ILE A 409 3.35 -12.35 -9.98
CA ILE A 409 2.08 -12.33 -9.27
C ILE A 409 1.00 -11.86 -10.23
N PHE A 410 -0.01 -12.69 -10.44
CA PHE A 410 -1.27 -12.28 -11.02
C PHE A 410 -2.25 -11.90 -9.93
N HIS A 411 -2.91 -10.75 -10.08
CA HIS A 411 -3.94 -10.26 -9.18
C HIS A 411 -5.19 -9.90 -9.97
N SER A 412 -6.34 -10.26 -9.42
CA SER A 412 -7.65 -10.02 -10.00
C SER A 412 -8.57 -9.42 -8.96
N GLU A 413 -9.36 -8.45 -9.38
CA GLU A 413 -10.31 -7.74 -8.55
C GLU A 413 -11.61 -7.57 -9.33
N MET A 414 -12.71 -7.93 -8.68
CA MET A 414 -14.05 -7.82 -9.19
C MET A 414 -14.92 -7.14 -8.13
N GLU A 415 -15.63 -6.10 -8.53
CA GLU A 415 -16.58 -5.41 -7.67
C GLU A 415 -17.95 -5.37 -8.34
N PHE A 416 -18.98 -5.80 -7.61
CA PHE A 416 -20.36 -5.82 -8.08
C PHE A 416 -21.24 -4.95 -7.17
N PHE A 417 -21.83 -3.90 -7.74
CA PHE A 417 -22.68 -2.96 -7.01
C PHE A 417 -24.13 -3.44 -6.97
N VAL A 418 -24.69 -3.51 -5.77
CA VAL A 418 -26.08 -3.88 -5.49
C VAL A 418 -26.82 -2.65 -4.98
N GLY A 419 -27.43 -1.90 -5.91
CA GLY A 419 -28.01 -0.60 -5.60
C GLY A 419 -26.94 0.44 -5.27
N ASN A 420 -27.26 1.40 -4.39
CA ASN A 420 -26.39 2.54 -4.10
C ASN A 420 -25.55 2.39 -2.81
N HIS A 421 -25.83 1.35 -2.02
CA HIS A 421 -25.30 1.22 -0.66
C HIS A 421 -24.52 -0.07 -0.42
N ALA A 422 -24.63 -1.07 -1.30
CA ALA A 422 -23.96 -2.35 -1.12
C ALA A 422 -23.05 -2.66 -2.32
N ARG A 423 -21.88 -3.23 -2.02
CA ARG A 423 -20.91 -3.71 -3.00
C ARG A 423 -20.42 -5.08 -2.57
N CYS A 424 -20.59 -6.09 -3.41
CA CYS A 424 -19.90 -7.37 -3.27
C CYS A 424 -18.53 -7.25 -3.95
N PHE A 425 -17.50 -7.87 -3.39
CA PHE A 425 -16.18 -7.88 -4.01
C PHE A 425 -15.54 -9.25 -3.93
N ALA A 426 -14.68 -9.53 -4.92
CA ALA A 426 -13.83 -10.69 -4.98
C ALA A 426 -12.43 -10.25 -5.41
N ILE A 427 -11.43 -10.61 -4.61
CA ILE A 427 -10.02 -10.28 -4.87
C ILE A 427 -9.23 -11.57 -4.79
N GLY A 428 -8.48 -11.91 -5.82
CA GLY A 428 -7.70 -13.14 -5.84
C GLY A 428 -6.32 -12.95 -6.43
N GLY A 429 -5.34 -13.64 -5.88
CA GLY A 429 -3.96 -13.63 -6.35
C GLY A 429 -3.46 -15.03 -6.66
N LEU A 430 -2.63 -15.15 -7.69
CA LEU A 430 -1.86 -16.34 -8.03
C LEU A 430 -0.39 -15.95 -8.11
N TYR A 431 0.43 -16.69 -7.38
CA TYR A 431 1.87 -16.53 -7.36
C TYR A 431 2.48 -17.58 -8.29
N THR A 432 3.48 -17.17 -9.06
CA THR A 432 4.21 -18.04 -9.98
C THR A 432 5.69 -17.89 -9.75
N GLY A 433 6.40 -19.00 -9.64
CA GLY A 433 7.83 -19.05 -9.42
C GLY A 433 8.21 -20.35 -8.73
N GLU A 434 9.50 -20.67 -8.71
CA GLU A 434 10.04 -21.76 -7.90
C GLU A 434 10.19 -21.33 -6.43
N ASP A 435 10.37 -22.30 -5.52
CA ASP A 435 10.48 -22.04 -4.07
C ASP A 435 11.67 -21.14 -3.69
N ASN A 436 12.61 -20.92 -4.62
CA ASN A 436 13.79 -20.06 -4.47
C ASN A 436 13.72 -18.81 -5.35
N GLU A 437 12.52 -18.34 -5.66
CA GLU A 437 12.27 -17.11 -6.38
C GLU A 437 11.36 -16.19 -5.56
N GLU A 438 11.43 -14.89 -5.79
CA GLU A 438 10.82 -13.88 -4.90
C GLU A 438 9.31 -14.07 -4.77
N PHE A 439 8.64 -14.33 -5.89
CA PHE A 439 7.20 -14.53 -5.89
C PHE A 439 6.76 -15.97 -5.68
N GLY A 440 7.67 -16.94 -5.52
CA GLY A 440 7.33 -18.32 -5.16
C GLY A 440 7.26 -18.55 -3.64
N ASP A 441 7.55 -17.53 -2.82
CA ASP A 441 8.12 -17.76 -1.50
C ASP A 441 7.14 -17.97 -0.32
N LEU A 442 5.90 -17.50 -0.40
CA LEU A 442 5.01 -17.46 0.77
C LEU A 442 3.64 -18.10 0.52
N LEU A 443 3.03 -17.78 -0.60
CA LEU A 443 1.69 -18.24 -0.97
C LEU A 443 1.73 -18.74 -2.40
N HIS A 444 0.96 -19.78 -2.72
CA HIS A 444 0.63 -20.14 -4.09
C HIS A 444 -0.55 -19.32 -4.61
N SER A 445 -1.53 -19.08 -3.75
CA SER A 445 -2.72 -18.31 -4.11
C SER A 445 -3.43 -17.74 -2.89
N PHE A 446 -4.28 -16.74 -3.11
CA PHE A 446 -5.27 -16.32 -2.13
C PHE A 446 -6.56 -15.90 -2.80
N LEU A 447 -7.65 -15.91 -2.02
CA LEU A 447 -8.96 -15.42 -2.44
C LEU A 447 -9.64 -14.72 -1.26
N ILE A 448 -10.07 -13.49 -1.47
CA ILE A 448 -10.88 -12.68 -0.56
C ILE A 448 -12.26 -12.52 -1.20
N LEU A 449 -13.31 -12.84 -0.45
CA LEU A 449 -14.70 -12.63 -0.85
C LEU A 449 -15.43 -11.86 0.23
N GLY A 450 -16.15 -10.81 -0.15
CA GLY A 450 -16.81 -9.97 0.85
C GLY A 450 -17.92 -9.08 0.33
N VAL A 451 -18.51 -8.38 1.29
CA VAL A 451 -19.54 -7.37 1.08
C VAL A 451 -19.18 -6.13 1.88
N GLU A 452 -19.31 -4.97 1.25
CA GLU A 452 -19.25 -3.65 1.88
C GLU A 452 -20.64 -3.01 1.83
N TYR A 453 -21.02 -2.38 2.93
CA TYR A 453 -22.22 -1.55 3.04
C TYR A 453 -21.86 -0.14 3.50
N THR A 454 -22.38 0.87 2.81
CA THR A 454 -22.10 2.29 3.06
C THR A 454 -23.39 3.06 3.36
N PHE A 455 -23.39 3.80 4.47
CA PHE A 455 -24.50 4.67 4.92
C PHE A 455 -24.05 6.12 5.10
#